data_AF-A0A2A9EWC4-F1
#
_entry.id   AF-A0A2A9EWC4-F1
#
_cell.length_a   1.000
_cell.length_b   1.000
_cell.length_c   1.000
_cell.angle_alpha   90.00
_cell.angle_beta   90.00
_cell.angle_gamma   90.00
#
_symmetry.space_group_name_H-M   'P 1'
#
loop_
_entity.id
_entity.type
_entity.pdbx_description
1 polymer ?
#
loop_
_entity_poly.entity_id
_entity_poly.type
_entity_poly.pdbx_seq_one_letter_code
_entity_poly.pdbx_strand_id
1 'polypeptide(L)'
;MRRHLPWTLATLTALLLATTRTLDPTHALLLPLTALTATHLWRHLDDGDQATWPAPPDETRHGARHDLSDLGWAAFTRDGRVSARVTRRVHAIATHRLAHHGIDLDDPTHHPRAARLLGPDVLAGLTSRRPPTPRTLHHWLDALDDLTPHTPDPTPGRPRR
;
A
#
# COMPACT_ATOMS: atom_id res chain seq x y z
N MET A 1 11.86 13.56 9.59
CA MET A 1 13.16 13.41 8.90
C MET A 1 13.99 12.27 9.49
N ARG A 2 13.59 10.98 9.31
CA ARG A 2 14.40 9.82 9.78
C ARG A 2 14.26 8.60 8.85
N ARG A 3 14.26 8.84 7.52
CA ARG A 3 14.25 7.78 6.49
C ARG A 3 15.66 7.24 6.17
N HIS A 4 16.69 7.76 6.84
CA HIS A 4 18.10 7.45 6.55
C HIS A 4 18.64 6.30 7.43
N LEU A 5 17.87 5.84 8.43
CA LEU A 5 18.29 4.79 9.37
C LEU A 5 18.74 3.48 8.69
N PRO A 6 18.06 2.95 7.64
CA PRO A 6 18.54 1.75 6.96
C PRO A 6 19.78 2.05 6.10
N TRP A 7 19.92 3.29 5.61
CA TRP A 7 21.06 3.72 4.80
C TRP A 7 22.31 3.90 5.65
N THR A 8 22.17 4.47 6.85
CA THR A 8 23.25 4.58 7.83
C THR A 8 23.67 3.22 8.34
N LEU A 9 22.73 2.29 8.58
CA LEU A 9 23.07 0.91 8.96
C LEU A 9 23.81 0.19 7.84
N ALA A 10 23.33 0.27 6.59
CA ALA A 10 23.99 -0.35 5.45
C ALA A 10 25.40 0.22 5.20
N THR A 11 25.58 1.53 5.33
CA THR A 11 26.90 2.18 5.22
C THR A 11 27.81 1.87 6.39
N LEU A 12 27.30 1.81 7.63
CA LEU A 12 28.07 1.38 8.80
C LEU A 12 28.52 -0.07 8.68
N THR A 13 27.65 -0.98 8.22
CA THR A 13 27.98 -2.38 8.01
C THR A 13 29.02 -2.53 6.89
N ALA A 14 28.89 -1.80 5.79
CA ALA A 14 29.87 -1.80 4.70
C ALA A 14 31.23 -1.25 5.17
N LEU A 15 31.23 -0.17 5.96
CA LEU A 15 32.45 0.45 6.50
C LEU A 15 33.12 -0.46 7.54
N LEU A 16 32.34 -1.12 8.40
CA LEU A 16 32.81 -2.07 9.41
C LEU A 16 33.44 -3.31 8.76
N LEU A 17 32.85 -3.82 7.67
CA LEU A 17 33.39 -4.93 6.89
C LEU A 17 34.65 -4.56 6.10
N ALA A 18 34.78 -3.31 5.63
CA ALA A 18 35.97 -2.83 4.94
C ALA A 18 37.19 -2.71 5.88
N THR A 19 36.96 -2.43 7.17
CA THR A 19 38.04 -2.25 8.15
C THR A 19 38.65 -3.54 8.68
N THR A 20 38.03 -4.71 8.50
CA THR A 20 38.52 -5.95 9.11
C THR A 20 39.66 -6.63 8.35
N ARG A 21 40.01 -6.18 7.12
CA ARG A 21 41.18 -6.66 6.33
C ARG A 21 41.32 -8.20 6.24
N THR A 22 40.20 -8.92 6.43
CA THR A 22 40.13 -10.39 6.50
C THR A 22 39.22 -10.99 5.43
N LEU A 23 38.52 -10.16 4.64
CA LEU A 23 37.68 -10.64 3.53
C LEU A 23 38.21 -10.20 2.17
N ASP A 24 38.36 -11.20 1.30
CA ASP A 24 38.67 -11.10 -0.12
C ASP A 24 37.81 -10.00 -0.81
N PRO A 25 38.41 -9.06 -1.57
CA PRO A 25 37.73 -7.89 -2.17
C PRO A 25 36.48 -8.23 -2.98
N THR A 26 36.38 -9.46 -3.49
CA THR A 26 35.21 -10.00 -4.20
C THR A 26 33.95 -10.01 -3.32
N HIS A 27 34.07 -10.32 -2.03
CA HIS A 27 32.93 -10.40 -1.10
C HIS A 27 32.40 -9.02 -0.70
N ALA A 28 33.28 -8.01 -0.70
CA ALA A 28 32.92 -6.62 -0.38
C ALA A 28 31.97 -6.00 -1.43
N LEU A 29 32.02 -6.49 -2.68
CA LEU A 29 31.15 -6.03 -3.78
C LEU A 29 29.87 -6.86 -3.92
N LEU A 30 29.93 -8.17 -3.64
CA LEU A 30 28.78 -9.06 -3.82
C LEU A 30 27.65 -8.82 -2.82
N LEU A 31 27.97 -8.49 -1.56
CA LEU A 31 26.97 -8.26 -0.52
C LEU A 31 26.07 -7.03 -0.79
N PRO A 32 26.59 -5.83 -1.09
CA PRO A 32 25.74 -4.69 -1.40
C PRO A 32 24.95 -4.91 -2.69
N LEU A 33 25.54 -5.57 -3.69
CA LEU A 33 24.87 -5.85 -4.96
C LEU A 33 23.67 -6.78 -4.76
N THR A 34 23.84 -7.88 -4.01
CA THR A 34 22.75 -8.82 -3.71
C THR A 34 21.68 -8.21 -2.80
N ALA A 35 22.06 -7.39 -1.82
CA ALA A 35 21.09 -6.65 -1.01
C ALA A 35 20.28 -5.65 -1.84
N LEU A 36 20.91 -4.98 -2.81
CA LEU A 36 20.27 -4.01 -3.69
C LEU A 36 19.30 -4.69 -4.66
N THR A 37 19.71 -5.79 -5.29
CA THR A 37 18.83 -6.56 -6.19
C THR A 37 17.68 -7.21 -5.44
N ALA A 38 17.90 -7.79 -4.25
CA ALA A 38 16.85 -8.35 -3.42
C ALA A 38 15.85 -7.26 -2.99
N THR A 39 16.34 -6.08 -2.59
CA THR A 39 15.49 -4.94 -2.24
C THR A 39 14.68 -4.45 -3.44
N HIS A 40 15.31 -4.36 -4.62
CA HIS A 40 14.64 -3.94 -5.85
C HIS A 40 13.55 -4.93 -6.25
N LEU A 41 13.85 -6.23 -6.21
CA LEU A 41 12.91 -7.30 -6.50
C LEU A 41 11.74 -7.31 -5.51
N TRP A 42 12.03 -7.11 -4.23
CA TRP A 42 10.99 -7.01 -3.20
C TRP A 42 10.05 -5.83 -3.46
N ARG A 43 10.58 -4.68 -3.86
CA ARG A 43 9.76 -3.50 -4.22
C ARG A 43 8.90 -3.77 -5.45
N HIS A 44 9.44 -4.42 -6.48
CA HIS A 44 8.66 -4.79 -7.67
C HIS A 44 7.55 -5.81 -7.37
N LEU A 45 7.81 -6.78 -6.49
CA LEU A 45 6.79 -7.73 -6.03
C LEU A 45 5.70 -7.04 -5.17
N ASP A 46 6.09 -6.05 -4.39
CA ASP A 46 5.19 -5.28 -3.51
C ASP A 46 4.36 -4.24 -4.30
N ASP A 47 4.90 -3.73 -5.41
CA ASP A 47 4.21 -2.89 -6.39
C ASP A 47 3.12 -3.64 -7.16
N GLY A 48 3.05 -4.97 -7.01
CA GLY A 48 1.87 -5.77 -7.31
C GLY A 48 1.32 -5.46 -8.68
N ASP A 49 1.93 -6.07 -9.70
CA ASP A 49 1.30 -6.21 -11.02
C ASP A 49 -0.20 -6.37 -10.81
N GLN A 50 -0.96 -5.51 -11.49
CA GLN A 50 -2.41 -5.62 -11.56
C GLN A 50 -2.72 -6.96 -12.21
N ALA A 51 -2.67 -8.03 -11.41
CA ALA A 51 -3.01 -9.37 -11.83
C ALA A 51 -4.43 -9.25 -12.35
N THR A 52 -4.57 -9.39 -13.67
CA THR A 52 -5.88 -9.43 -14.31
C THR A 52 -6.57 -10.64 -13.71
N TRP A 53 -7.48 -10.38 -12.77
CA TRP A 53 -8.03 -11.45 -11.95
C TRP A 53 -8.91 -12.32 -12.85
N PRO A 54 -8.65 -13.64 -12.95
CA PRO A 54 -9.58 -14.53 -13.62
C PRO A 54 -10.92 -14.48 -12.88
N ALA A 55 -12.03 -14.59 -13.62
CA ALA A 55 -13.36 -14.61 -13.03
C ALA A 55 -13.41 -15.69 -11.91
N PRO A 56 -13.82 -15.33 -10.68
CA PRO A 56 -13.91 -16.31 -9.61
C PRO A 56 -14.84 -17.45 -9.99
N PRO A 57 -14.46 -18.72 -9.78
CA PRO A 57 -15.41 -19.82 -9.91
C PRO A 57 -16.53 -19.67 -8.86
N ASP A 58 -17.78 -19.86 -9.28
CA ASP A 58 -19.01 -19.70 -8.46
C ASP A 58 -19.13 -20.69 -7.27
N GLU A 59 -18.12 -21.50 -7.00
CA GLU A 59 -18.14 -22.46 -5.90
C GLU A 59 -17.83 -21.76 -4.58
N THR A 60 -18.89 -21.33 -3.90
CA THR A 60 -18.85 -20.93 -2.48
C THR A 60 -18.51 -22.15 -1.63
N ARG A 61 -17.23 -22.50 -1.55
CA ARG A 61 -16.73 -23.61 -0.73
C ARG A 61 -16.73 -23.21 0.74
N HIS A 62 -17.24 -24.08 1.61
CA HIS A 62 -17.15 -23.92 3.06
C HIS A 62 -15.66 -23.91 3.48
N GLY A 63 -15.14 -22.71 3.80
CA GLY A 63 -13.72 -22.48 4.07
C GLY A 63 -13.28 -21.01 3.93
N ALA A 64 -14.03 -20.20 3.16
CA ALA A 64 -13.68 -18.81 2.85
C ALA A 64 -13.41 -17.89 4.06
N ARG A 65 -13.92 -18.22 5.27
CA ARG A 65 -13.66 -17.42 6.48
C ARG A 65 -12.22 -17.50 6.96
N HIS A 66 -11.55 -18.63 6.78
CA HIS A 66 -10.15 -18.77 7.19
C HIS A 66 -9.25 -17.97 6.26
N ASP A 67 -9.42 -18.11 4.95
CA ASP A 67 -8.68 -17.35 3.95
C ASP A 67 -8.89 -15.84 4.10
N LEU A 68 -10.13 -15.40 4.39
CA LEU A 68 -10.43 -14.00 4.69
C LEU A 68 -9.79 -13.53 6.01
N SER A 69 -9.71 -14.40 7.01
CA SER A 69 -9.04 -14.09 8.28
C SER A 69 -7.53 -13.96 8.07
N ASP A 70 -6.94 -14.85 7.28
CA ASP A 70 -5.50 -14.85 6.97
C ASP A 70 -5.11 -13.65 6.09
N LEU A 71 -5.95 -13.30 5.11
CA LEU A 71 -5.81 -12.07 4.34
C LEU A 71 -5.98 -10.82 5.21
N GLY A 72 -6.92 -10.85 6.16
CA GLY A 72 -7.08 -9.83 7.19
C GLY A 72 -5.80 -9.67 8.00
N TRP A 73 -5.21 -10.77 8.47
CA TRP A 73 -3.95 -10.75 9.21
C TRP A 73 -2.77 -10.22 8.39
N ALA A 74 -2.72 -10.46 7.08
CA ALA A 74 -1.70 -9.88 6.20
C ALA A 74 -1.89 -8.36 5.98
N ALA A 75 -3.12 -7.87 6.08
CA ALA A 75 -3.44 -6.45 5.91
C ALA A 75 -3.08 -5.60 7.15
N PHE A 76 -3.04 -6.21 8.34
CA PHE A 76 -2.76 -5.54 9.61
C PHE A 76 -1.36 -5.87 10.14
N THR A 77 -0.73 -4.88 10.76
CA THR A 77 0.49 -5.05 11.55
C THR A 77 0.18 -5.73 12.88
N ARG A 78 1.23 -6.22 13.57
CA ARG A 78 1.12 -6.83 14.91
C ARG A 78 0.40 -5.95 15.94
N ASP A 79 0.45 -4.62 15.77
CA ASP A 79 -0.17 -3.64 16.66
C ASP A 79 -1.65 -3.35 16.31
N GLY A 80 -2.27 -4.13 15.41
CA GLY A 80 -3.64 -3.91 14.95
C GLY A 80 -3.82 -2.68 14.05
N ARG A 81 -2.71 -2.10 13.57
CA ARG A 81 -2.73 -0.98 12.61
C ARG A 81 -2.66 -1.47 11.18
N VAL A 82 -3.16 -0.69 10.25
CA VAL A 82 -3.09 -0.99 8.82
C VAL A 82 -1.62 -1.02 8.36
N SER A 83 -1.25 -2.05 7.59
CA SER A 83 0.08 -2.18 7.02
C SER A 83 0.41 -1.03 6.05
N ALA A 84 1.70 -0.69 5.96
CA ALA A 84 2.15 0.35 5.03
C ALA A 84 1.79 0.03 3.57
N ARG A 85 1.71 -1.25 3.21
CA ARG A 85 1.29 -1.71 1.88
C ARG A 85 -0.13 -1.29 1.56
N VAL A 86 -1.07 -1.57 2.46
CA VAL A 86 -2.47 -1.18 2.30
C VAL A 86 -2.61 0.34 2.26
N THR A 87 -1.90 1.07 3.14
CA THR A 87 -1.93 2.54 3.11
C THR A 87 -1.42 3.13 1.79
N ARG A 88 -0.32 2.60 1.22
CA ARG A 88 0.16 3.04 -0.11
C ARG A 88 -0.85 2.74 -1.21
N ARG A 89 -1.50 1.58 -1.16
CA ARG A 89 -2.52 1.21 -2.15
C ARG A 89 -3.71 2.16 -2.10
N VAL A 90 -4.17 2.49 -0.89
CA VAL A 90 -5.25 3.47 -0.67
C VAL A 90 -4.86 4.85 -1.17
N HIS A 91 -3.61 5.29 -0.93
CA HIS A 91 -3.10 6.54 -1.47
C HIS A 91 -3.11 6.55 -3.01
N ALA A 92 -2.70 5.46 -3.65
CA ALA A 92 -2.74 5.33 -5.11
C ALA A 92 -4.18 5.40 -5.65
N ILE A 93 -5.13 4.71 -4.99
CA ILE A 93 -6.56 4.79 -5.32
C ILE A 93 -7.08 6.22 -5.16
N ALA A 94 -6.75 6.88 -4.05
CA ALA A 94 -7.15 8.26 -3.79
C ALA A 94 -6.63 9.21 -4.86
N THR A 95 -5.34 9.11 -5.20
CA THR A 95 -4.70 9.91 -6.26
C THR A 95 -5.40 9.68 -7.59
N HIS A 96 -5.65 8.43 -7.96
CA HIS A 96 -6.32 8.09 -9.22
C HIS A 96 -7.76 8.62 -9.27
N ARG A 97 -8.54 8.46 -8.19
CA ARG A 97 -9.92 8.95 -8.13
C ARG A 97 -9.99 10.48 -8.14
N LEU A 98 -9.14 11.16 -7.38
CA LEU A 98 -9.06 12.62 -7.37
C LEU A 98 -8.60 13.18 -8.72
N ALA A 99 -7.76 12.46 -9.46
CA ALA A 99 -7.35 12.87 -10.80
C ALA A 99 -8.54 12.98 -11.77
N HIS A 100 -9.59 12.17 -11.61
CA HIS A 100 -10.83 12.31 -12.40
C HIS A 100 -11.56 13.62 -12.12
N HIS A 101 -11.33 14.22 -10.95
CA HIS A 101 -11.84 15.52 -10.55
C HIS A 101 -10.84 16.67 -10.83
N GLY A 102 -9.74 16.37 -11.54
CA GLY A 102 -8.66 17.32 -11.85
C GLY A 102 -7.82 17.71 -10.65
N ILE A 103 -7.78 16.87 -9.60
CA ILE A 103 -7.04 17.11 -8.36
C ILE A 103 -5.87 16.15 -8.28
N ASP A 104 -4.67 16.71 -8.19
CA ASP A 104 -3.46 15.97 -7.82
C ASP A 104 -3.26 16.03 -6.30
N LEU A 105 -3.18 14.87 -5.65
CA LEU A 105 -3.02 14.76 -4.20
C LEU A 105 -1.57 15.07 -3.75
N ASP A 106 -0.60 14.87 -4.64
CA ASP A 106 0.82 15.15 -4.36
C ASP A 106 1.15 16.65 -4.49
N ASP A 107 0.28 17.44 -5.13
CA ASP A 107 0.39 18.90 -5.23
C ASP A 107 -0.29 19.61 -4.04
N PRO A 108 0.45 20.32 -3.17
CA PRO A 108 -0.12 21.02 -2.03
C PRO A 108 -1.09 22.15 -2.41
N THR A 109 -1.03 22.68 -3.64
CA THR A 109 -1.96 23.71 -4.10
C THR A 109 -3.39 23.19 -4.28
N HIS A 110 -3.55 21.88 -4.50
CA HIS A 110 -4.84 21.24 -4.66
C HIS A 110 -5.44 20.73 -3.33
N HIS A 111 -4.66 20.70 -2.24
CA HIS A 111 -5.11 20.25 -0.92
C HIS A 111 -6.39 20.95 -0.41
N PRO A 112 -6.58 22.27 -0.55
CA PRO A 112 -7.83 22.92 -0.16
C PRO A 112 -9.05 22.41 -0.94
N ARG A 113 -8.86 22.08 -2.22
CA ARG A 113 -9.93 21.53 -3.07
C ARG A 113 -10.22 20.08 -2.71
N ALA A 114 -9.17 19.29 -2.46
CA ALA A 114 -9.29 17.91 -1.96
C ALA A 114 -10.01 17.85 -0.61
N ALA A 115 -9.68 18.75 0.33
CA ALA A 115 -10.31 18.83 1.65
C ALA A 115 -11.81 19.12 1.58
N ARG A 116 -12.26 19.89 0.59
CA ARG A 116 -13.69 20.16 0.38
C ARG A 116 -14.46 18.94 -0.14
N LEU A 117 -13.79 18.06 -0.88
CA LEU A 117 -14.43 16.85 -1.43
C LEU A 117 -14.39 15.68 -0.45
N LEU A 118 -13.24 15.43 0.17
CA LEU A 118 -13.02 14.28 1.06
C LEU A 118 -13.28 14.59 2.53
N GLY A 119 -13.33 15.85 2.90
CA GLY A 119 -13.24 16.30 4.28
C GLY A 119 -11.80 16.51 4.75
N PRO A 120 -11.57 17.45 5.69
CA PRO A 120 -10.23 17.80 6.17
C PRO A 120 -9.54 16.66 6.93
N ASP A 121 -10.31 15.84 7.66
CA ASP A 121 -9.76 14.74 8.46
C ASP A 121 -9.23 13.59 7.58
N VAL A 122 -9.94 13.29 6.49
CA VAL A 122 -9.52 12.28 5.52
C VAL A 122 -8.27 12.75 4.79
N LEU A 123 -8.21 14.02 4.37
CA LEU A 123 -7.03 14.58 3.72
C LEU A 123 -5.82 14.60 4.67
N ALA A 124 -6.00 15.05 5.91
CA ALA A 124 -4.94 15.03 6.91
C ALA A 124 -4.45 13.60 7.17
N GLY A 125 -5.37 12.64 7.18
CA GLY A 125 -5.08 11.22 7.28
C GLY A 125 -4.22 10.69 6.13
N LEU A 126 -4.67 10.91 4.89
CA LEU A 126 -4.02 10.46 3.66
C LEU A 126 -2.62 11.06 3.47
N THR A 127 -2.45 12.33 3.85
CA THR A 127 -1.15 13.02 3.77
C THR A 127 -0.22 12.70 4.95
N SER A 128 -0.75 12.12 6.03
CA SER A 128 0.05 11.71 7.18
C SER A 128 0.87 10.46 6.88
N ARG A 129 2.07 10.38 7.49
CA ARG A 129 2.90 9.15 7.46
C ARG A 129 2.54 8.15 8.56
N ARG A 130 1.45 8.39 9.30
CA ARG A 130 1.06 7.57 10.44
C ARG A 130 0.20 6.41 9.96
N PRO A 131 0.50 5.16 10.35
CA PRO A 131 -0.35 4.04 9.95
C PRO A 131 -1.76 4.20 10.55
N PRO A 132 -2.82 4.19 9.73
CA PRO A 132 -4.18 4.38 10.21
C PRO A 132 -4.66 3.15 10.99
N THR A 133 -5.71 3.35 11.78
CA THR A 133 -6.46 2.23 12.36
C THR A 133 -7.39 1.64 11.29
N PRO A 134 -7.88 0.40 11.45
CA PRO A 134 -8.83 -0.20 10.52
C PRO A 134 -10.10 0.65 10.35
N ARG A 135 -10.61 1.22 11.44
CA ARG A 135 -11.78 2.11 11.42
C ARG A 135 -11.51 3.40 10.64
N THR A 136 -10.33 3.99 10.82
CA THR A 136 -9.91 5.19 10.08
C THR A 136 -9.78 4.89 8.59
N LEU A 137 -9.20 3.74 8.25
CA LEU A 137 -9.08 3.31 6.86
C LEU A 137 -10.46 3.11 6.21
N HIS A 138 -11.39 2.45 6.90
CA HIS A 138 -12.74 2.25 6.38
C HIS A 138 -13.42 3.60 6.08
N HIS A 139 -13.32 4.56 7.01
CA HIS A 139 -13.83 5.90 6.80
C HIS A 139 -13.22 6.62 5.58
N TRP A 140 -11.91 6.44 5.33
CA TRP A 140 -11.28 6.99 4.13
C TRP A 140 -11.81 6.34 2.85
N LEU A 141 -12.03 5.04 2.86
CA LEU A 141 -12.56 4.30 1.72
C LEU A 141 -14.00 4.73 1.42
N ASP A 142 -14.85 4.88 2.44
CA ASP A 142 -16.22 5.37 2.29
C ASP A 142 -16.23 6.77 1.63
N ALA A 143 -15.41 7.69 2.16
CA ALA A 143 -15.30 9.04 1.60
C ALA A 143 -14.78 9.04 0.15
N LEU A 144 -13.90 8.10 -0.20
CA LEU A 144 -13.41 7.93 -1.56
C LEU A 144 -14.43 7.27 -2.49
N ASP A 145 -15.28 6.39 -1.97
CA ASP A 145 -16.35 5.71 -2.74
C ASP A 145 -17.48 6.69 -3.05
N ASP A 146 -17.79 7.62 -2.15
CA ASP A 146 -18.75 8.72 -2.37
C ASP A 146 -18.34 9.66 -3.53
N LEU A 147 -17.04 9.72 -3.86
CA LEU A 147 -16.55 10.47 -5.03
C LEU A 147 -16.85 9.80 -6.37
N THR A 148 -17.22 8.51 -6.36
CA THR A 148 -17.54 7.75 -7.56
C THR A 148 -19.05 7.73 -7.73
N PRO A 149 -19.59 8.07 -8.92
CA PRO A 149 -21.01 7.89 -9.18
C PRO A 149 -21.37 6.43 -8.92
N HIS A 150 -22.29 6.20 -7.98
CA HIS A 150 -22.79 4.87 -7.68
C HIS A 150 -23.42 4.33 -8.98
N THR A 151 -22.70 3.44 -9.67
CA THR A 151 -23.31 2.69 -10.76
C THR A 151 -24.25 1.70 -10.07
N PRO A 152 -25.57 1.84 -10.19
CA PRO A 152 -26.50 0.94 -9.53
C PRO A 152 -26.18 -0.49 -9.97
N ASP A 153 -26.03 -1.37 -8.98
CA ASP A 153 -25.77 -2.79 -9.19
C ASP A 153 -26.82 -3.34 -10.16
N PRO A 154 -26.45 -4.07 -11.23
CA PRO A 154 -27.44 -4.69 -12.09
C PRO A 154 -28.30 -5.62 -11.24
N THR A 155 -29.57 -5.23 -11.05
CA THR A 155 -30.57 -5.98 -10.30
C THR A 155 -30.41 -7.48 -10.58
N PRO A 156 -30.15 -8.33 -9.57
CA PRO A 156 -29.90 -9.74 -9.79
C PRO A 156 -31.07 -10.32 -10.57
N GLY A 157 -30.77 -10.77 -11.79
CA GLY A 157 -31.75 -11.31 -12.72
C GLY A 157 -32.54 -12.40 -12.03
N ARG A 158 -33.85 -12.17 -11.87
CA ARG A 158 -34.80 -13.15 -11.35
C ARG A 158 -34.61 -14.47 -12.10
N PRO A 159 -34.38 -15.61 -11.43
CA PRO A 159 -34.22 -16.88 -12.11
C PRO A 159 -35.48 -17.17 -12.92
N ARG A 160 -35.33 -17.36 -14.24
CA ARG A 160 -36.40 -17.86 -15.10
C ARG A 160 -36.68 -19.30 -14.68
N ARG A 161 -37.88 -19.53 -14.14
CA ARG A 161 -38.45 -20.87 -13.97
C ARG A 161 -38.98 -21.38 -15.30
#